data_AF-I5BQV9-F1
#
_entry.id   AF-I5BQV9-F1
#
_cell.length_a   1.000
_cell.length_b   1.000
_cell.length_c   1.000
_cell.angle_alpha   90.00
_cell.angle_beta   90.00
_cell.angle_gamma   90.00
#
_symmetry.space_group_name_H-M   'P 1'
#
loop_
_entity.id
_entity.type
_entity.pdbx_description
1 polymer ?
#
loop_
_entity_poly.entity_id
_entity_poly.type
_entity_poly.pdbx_seq_one_letter_code
_entity_poly.pdbx_strand_id
1 'polypeptide(L)'
;PGLPGVRIATVKGWLVTTDRHGRFHVACAMLPDQRIGSNFIMKLDTRTLPTGYRVTTENPRVVRLTAGKMTKLNFGASIGRVVRLDLRDEAFEPGGTDLARQWEQGVDQLIGVLRKEESVLLLSYVDASADADLAGARLKALKALIGKRWREEGARYALEIETRVEVGQ
;
A
#
# COMPACT_ATOMS: atom_id res chain seq x y z
N PRO A 1 9.97 -14.20 -10.87
CA PRO A 1 8.98 -14.15 -11.97
C PRO A 1 8.48 -12.71 -12.15
N GLY A 2 8.23 -12.26 -13.38
CA GLY A 2 7.64 -10.93 -13.62
C GLY A 2 6.11 -10.94 -13.57
N LEU A 3 5.50 -9.77 -13.46
CA LEU A 3 4.04 -9.61 -13.32
C LEU A 3 3.39 -9.20 -14.65
N PRO A 4 2.49 -10.01 -15.21
CA PRO A 4 1.82 -9.69 -16.48
C PRO A 4 0.65 -8.72 -16.29
N GLY A 5 0.31 -7.97 -17.34
CA GLY A 5 -0.89 -7.12 -17.36
C GLY A 5 -0.81 -5.86 -16.49
N VAL A 6 0.35 -5.56 -15.91
CA VAL A 6 0.57 -4.38 -15.08
C VAL A 6 0.79 -3.17 -15.99
N ARG A 7 0.08 -2.07 -15.73
CA ARG A 7 0.22 -0.82 -16.49
C ARG A 7 1.31 0.06 -15.90
N ILE A 8 2.05 0.70 -16.80
CA ILE A 8 3.09 1.67 -16.49
C ILE A 8 2.82 2.91 -17.35
N ALA A 9 2.79 4.08 -16.70
CA ALA A 9 2.54 5.36 -17.33
C ALA A 9 3.82 6.18 -17.45
N THR A 10 3.95 6.94 -18.54
CA THR A 10 4.96 8.00 -18.69
C THR A 10 4.36 9.36 -18.33
N VAL A 11 5.21 10.35 -18.05
CA VAL A 11 4.77 11.75 -17.82
C VAL A 11 4.03 12.37 -19.02
N LYS A 12 4.20 11.82 -20.22
CA LYS A 12 3.51 12.24 -21.43
C LYS A 12 2.14 11.55 -21.62
N GLY A 13 1.71 10.75 -20.66
CA GLY A 13 0.42 10.04 -20.70
C GLY A 13 0.44 8.74 -21.51
N TRP A 14 1.60 8.25 -21.94
CA TRP A 14 1.67 6.95 -22.61
C TRP A 14 1.48 5.82 -21.60
N LEU A 15 0.60 4.88 -21.92
CA LEU A 15 0.32 3.70 -21.11
C LEU A 15 0.94 2.47 -21.78
N VAL A 16 1.77 1.76 -21.03
CA VAL A 16 2.48 0.56 -21.48
C VAL A 16 2.09 -0.58 -20.54
N THR A 17 1.71 -1.72 -21.11
CA THR A 17 1.30 -2.90 -20.33
C THR A 17 2.37 -3.96 -20.41
N THR A 18 2.68 -4.60 -19.29
CA THR A 18 3.68 -5.68 -19.24
C THR A 18 3.20 -6.96 -19.95
N ASP A 19 4.13 -7.64 -20.61
CA ASP A 19 3.91 -8.94 -21.26
C ASP A 19 3.73 -10.07 -20.23
N ARG A 20 3.52 -11.30 -20.73
CA ARG A 20 3.36 -12.51 -19.89
C ARG A 20 4.52 -12.81 -18.93
N HIS A 21 5.68 -12.19 -19.15
CA HIS A 21 6.88 -12.34 -18.33
C HIS A 21 7.17 -11.08 -17.50
N GLY A 22 6.27 -10.09 -17.47
CA GLY A 22 6.44 -8.84 -16.75
C GLY A 22 7.37 -7.83 -17.41
N ARG A 23 7.72 -8.03 -18.69
CA ARG A 23 8.61 -7.13 -19.43
C ARG A 23 7.79 -6.08 -20.17
N PHE A 24 8.38 -4.92 -20.40
CA PHE A 24 7.78 -3.84 -21.17
C PHE A 24 8.85 -3.16 -22.02
N HIS A 25 8.41 -2.49 -23.07
CA HIS A 25 9.28 -1.71 -23.95
C HIS A 25 8.58 -0.43 -24.35
N VAL A 26 9.31 0.68 -24.34
CA VAL A 26 8.81 1.98 -24.79
C VAL A 26 9.60 2.39 -26.01
N ALA A 27 9.01 2.18 -27.19
CA ALA A 27 9.58 2.66 -28.44
C ALA A 27 9.52 4.19 -28.44
N CYS A 28 10.62 4.85 -28.83
CA CYS A 28 10.70 6.31 -28.94
C CYS A 28 10.32 7.07 -27.66
N ALA A 29 10.71 6.56 -26.49
CA ALA A 29 10.46 7.18 -25.18
C ALA A 29 10.68 8.71 -25.17
N MET A 30 11.78 9.16 -25.78
CA MET A 30 12.14 10.55 -26.01
C MET A 30 13.35 10.60 -26.97
N LEU A 31 13.53 11.67 -27.72
CA LEU A 31 14.84 12.05 -28.26
C LEU A 31 15.60 12.77 -27.14
N PRO A 32 16.57 12.13 -26.46
CA PRO A 32 17.29 12.80 -25.38
C PRO A 32 18.21 13.88 -25.95
N ASP A 33 18.49 14.90 -25.14
CA ASP A 33 19.54 15.87 -25.44
C ASP A 33 20.85 15.13 -25.78
N GLN A 34 21.46 15.46 -26.93
CA GLN A 34 22.59 14.73 -27.46
C GLN A 34 23.87 14.92 -26.64
N ARG A 35 23.99 16.03 -25.89
CA ARG A 35 25.19 16.37 -25.13
C ARG A 35 25.14 15.87 -23.70
N ILE A 36 23.99 16.03 -23.03
CA ILE A 36 23.85 15.71 -21.60
C ILE A 36 22.88 14.56 -21.30
N GLY A 37 22.06 14.14 -22.27
CA GLY A 37 20.95 13.21 -22.07
C GLY A 37 19.69 13.88 -21.52
N SER A 38 18.67 13.09 -21.18
CA SER A 38 17.42 13.62 -20.61
C SER A 38 16.84 12.70 -19.54
N ASN A 39 16.17 13.28 -18.55
CA ASN A 39 15.49 12.49 -17.53
C ASN A 39 14.20 11.94 -18.11
N PHE A 40 13.96 10.66 -17.85
CA PHE A 40 12.75 9.97 -18.26
C PHE A 40 12.11 9.34 -17.03
N ILE A 41 10.83 9.66 -16.83
CA ILE A 41 10.09 9.31 -15.63
C ILE A 41 8.97 8.36 -16.02
N MET A 42 8.89 7.24 -15.30
CA MET A 42 7.83 6.25 -15.45
C MET A 42 7.22 5.92 -14.10
N LYS A 43 5.92 5.67 -14.07
CA LYS A 43 5.17 5.31 -12.87
C LYS A 43 4.39 4.02 -13.10
N LEU A 44 4.54 3.05 -12.22
CA LEU A 44 3.71 1.85 -12.19
C LEU A 44 2.32 2.20 -11.63
N ASP A 45 1.25 1.80 -12.32
CA ASP A 45 -0.13 1.95 -11.85
C ASP A 45 -0.49 0.84 -10.87
N THR A 46 -0.46 1.16 -9.58
CA THR A 46 -0.66 0.20 -8.48
C THR A 46 -2.01 -0.49 -8.51
N ARG A 47 -3.02 0.12 -9.15
CA ARG A 47 -4.38 -0.45 -9.29
C ARG A 47 -4.44 -1.63 -10.26
N THR A 48 -3.41 -1.80 -11.08
CA THR A 48 -3.29 -2.93 -12.03
C THR A 48 -2.42 -4.06 -11.52
N LEU A 49 -1.91 -3.95 -10.30
CA LEU A 49 -1.22 -5.05 -9.66
C LEU A 49 -2.21 -6.18 -9.34
N PRO A 50 -1.79 -7.46 -9.44
CA PRO A 50 -2.59 -8.56 -8.94
C PRO A 50 -2.89 -8.38 -7.45
N THR A 51 -4.01 -8.95 -6.99
CA THR A 51 -4.44 -8.84 -5.59
C THR A 51 -3.33 -9.24 -4.63
N GLY A 52 -3.12 -8.42 -3.60
CA GLY A 52 -2.08 -8.61 -2.57
C GLY A 52 -0.70 -8.09 -2.93
N TYR A 53 -0.43 -7.76 -4.21
CA TYR A 53 0.84 -7.17 -4.60
C TYR A 53 0.92 -5.69 -4.26
N ARG A 54 2.08 -5.26 -3.79
CA ARG A 54 2.44 -3.87 -3.56
C ARG A 54 3.78 -3.56 -4.19
N VAL A 55 3.99 -2.30 -4.54
CA VAL A 55 5.26 -1.85 -5.11
C VAL A 55 6.29 -1.75 -3.99
N THR A 56 7.44 -2.39 -4.16
CA THR A 56 8.54 -2.42 -3.17
C THR A 56 9.69 -1.48 -3.53
N THR A 57 9.61 -0.85 -4.71
CA THR A 57 10.63 0.08 -5.18
C THR A 57 10.05 1.46 -5.36
N GLU A 58 10.93 2.47 -5.48
CA GLU A 58 10.49 3.84 -5.75
C GLU A 58 9.50 3.90 -6.93
N ASN A 59 8.43 4.67 -6.76
CA ASN A 59 7.40 4.87 -7.76
C ASN A 59 6.81 6.29 -7.62
N PRO A 60 7.08 7.23 -8.54
CA PRO A 60 7.67 7.04 -9.88
C PRO A 60 9.19 6.75 -9.87
N ARG A 61 9.69 6.11 -10.92
CA ARG A 61 11.12 5.91 -11.18
C ARG A 61 11.62 6.96 -12.17
N VAL A 62 12.84 7.45 -11.95
CA VAL A 62 13.55 8.34 -12.87
C VAL A 62 14.80 7.66 -13.39
N VAL A 63 15.01 7.69 -14.71
CA VAL A 63 16.27 7.23 -15.33
C VAL A 63 16.79 8.28 -16.31
N ARG A 64 18.10 8.31 -16.51
CA ARG A 64 18.73 9.14 -17.54
C ARG A 64 18.77 8.38 -18.87
N LEU A 65 18.24 8.99 -19.92
CA LEU A 65 18.35 8.52 -21.29
C LEU A 65 19.54 9.20 -21.98
N THR A 66 20.31 8.42 -22.72
CA THR A 66 21.45 8.87 -23.54
C THR A 66 21.24 8.39 -24.97
N ALA A 67 21.54 9.23 -25.96
CA ALA A 67 21.37 8.89 -27.36
C ALA A 67 22.13 7.60 -27.73
N GLY A 68 21.47 6.72 -28.49
CA GLY A 68 22.06 5.45 -28.95
C GLY A 68 22.25 4.37 -27.87
N LYS A 69 21.86 4.62 -26.61
CA LYS A 69 21.99 3.65 -25.52
C LYS A 69 20.64 3.11 -25.08
N MET A 70 20.61 1.81 -24.82
CA MET A 70 19.49 1.15 -24.15
C MET A 70 19.58 1.39 -22.64
N THR A 71 18.52 1.95 -22.05
CA THR A 71 18.39 2.13 -20.60
C THR A 71 17.38 1.14 -20.04
N LYS A 72 17.77 0.43 -18.97
CA LYS A 72 16.88 -0.47 -18.23
C LYS A 72 16.22 0.28 -17.07
N LEU A 73 14.93 0.09 -16.91
CA LEU A 73 14.15 0.57 -15.78
C LEU A 73 13.32 -0.61 -15.26
N ASN A 74 13.42 -0.88 -13.97
CA ASN A 74 12.70 -1.99 -13.33
C ASN A 74 11.78 -1.45 -12.23
N PHE A 75 10.66 -2.13 -12.02
CA PHE A 75 9.81 -1.93 -10.84
C PHE A 75 9.78 -3.24 -10.06
N GLY A 76 9.94 -3.15 -8.74
CA GLY A 76 9.73 -4.27 -7.84
C GLY A 76 8.31 -4.25 -7.31
N ALA A 77 7.67 -5.41 -7.30
CA ALA A 77 6.42 -5.62 -6.59
C ALA A 77 6.41 -7.02 -5.99
N SER A 78 5.90 -7.13 -4.77
CA SER A 78 5.77 -8.40 -4.05
C SER A 78 4.43 -8.47 -3.36
N ILE A 79 3.99 -9.69 -3.04
CA ILE A 79 2.86 -9.89 -2.13
C ILE A 79 3.31 -9.39 -0.76
N GLY A 80 2.64 -8.37 -0.25
CA GLY A 80 2.93 -7.84 1.08
C GLY A 80 2.35 -8.74 2.17
N ARG A 81 3.00 -8.81 3.33
CA ARG A 81 2.41 -9.44 4.51
C ARG A 81 1.22 -8.60 4.98
N VAL A 82 0.03 -9.20 5.02
CA VAL A 82 -1.18 -8.54 5.52
C VAL A 82 -1.51 -9.11 6.89
N VAL A 83 -1.60 -8.23 7.88
CA VAL A 83 -2.13 -8.56 9.21
C VAL A 83 -3.55 -8.02 9.26
N ARG A 84 -4.54 -8.92 9.42
CA ARG A 84 -5.94 -8.55 9.54
C ARG A 84 -6.34 -8.53 11.02
N LEU A 85 -7.07 -7.48 11.43
CA LEU A 85 -7.75 -7.40 12.71
C LEU A 85 -9.22 -7.17 12.46
N ASP A 86 -10.03 -8.17 12.79
CA ASP A 86 -11.49 -8.10 12.72
C ASP A 86 -12.03 -7.61 14.07
N LEU A 87 -12.85 -6.57 14.01
CA LEU A 87 -13.41 -5.85 15.14
C LEU A 87 -14.93 -5.97 15.11
N ARG A 88 -15.51 -6.02 16.30
CA ARG A 88 -16.96 -6.03 16.53
C ARG A 88 -17.29 -4.97 17.57
N ASP A 89 -18.58 -4.73 17.78
CA ASP A 89 -19.09 -3.75 18.75
C ASP A 89 -18.51 -3.94 20.16
N GLU A 90 -18.26 -5.19 20.60
CA GLU A 90 -17.74 -5.52 21.94
C GLU A 90 -16.26 -5.15 22.14
N ALA A 91 -15.58 -4.71 21.07
CA ALA A 91 -14.22 -4.17 21.18
C ALA A 91 -14.20 -2.76 21.80
N PHE A 92 -15.33 -2.05 21.78
CA PHE A 92 -15.43 -0.64 22.15
C PHE A 92 -16.36 -0.43 23.33
N GLU A 93 -16.18 0.69 24.03
CA GLU A 93 -17.13 1.12 25.06
C GLU A 93 -18.52 1.42 24.43
N PRO A 94 -19.62 1.14 25.14
CA PRO A 94 -20.98 1.34 24.61
C PRO A 94 -21.23 2.79 24.17
N GLY A 95 -21.65 2.98 22.90
CA GLY A 95 -21.88 4.30 22.31
C GLY A 95 -20.62 5.17 22.12
N GLY A 96 -19.44 4.65 22.47
CA GLY A 96 -18.16 5.34 22.38
C GLY A 96 -17.27 4.85 21.24
N THR A 97 -16.18 5.58 21.02
CA THR A 97 -15.09 5.22 20.10
C THR A 97 -13.86 4.69 20.83
N ASP A 98 -13.88 4.72 22.16
CA ASP A 98 -12.80 4.23 22.99
C ASP A 98 -12.78 2.70 23.00
N LEU A 99 -11.58 2.15 22.86
CA LEU A 99 -11.35 0.71 22.95
C LEU A 99 -11.54 0.28 24.41
N ALA A 100 -12.29 -0.79 24.66
CA ALA A 100 -12.47 -1.26 26.03
C ALA A 100 -11.13 -1.69 26.63
N ARG A 101 -10.91 -1.42 27.93
CA ARG A 101 -9.61 -1.64 28.61
C ARG A 101 -9.04 -3.05 28.44
N GLN A 102 -9.90 -4.06 28.39
CA GLN A 102 -9.51 -5.46 28.19
C GLN A 102 -8.78 -5.71 26.85
N TRP A 103 -9.01 -4.87 25.84
CA TRP A 103 -8.41 -4.98 24.52
C TRP A 103 -7.14 -4.14 24.36
N GLU A 104 -6.80 -3.28 25.33
CA GLU A 104 -5.58 -2.46 25.27
C GLU A 104 -4.31 -3.29 25.17
N GLN A 105 -4.26 -4.44 25.88
CA GLN A 105 -3.15 -5.39 25.79
C GLN A 105 -3.08 -6.09 24.42
N GLY A 106 -4.23 -6.31 23.78
CA GLY A 106 -4.32 -6.88 22.44
C GLY A 106 -3.66 -5.98 21.39
N VAL A 107 -3.77 -4.66 21.57
CA VAL A 107 -3.08 -3.69 20.70
C VAL A 107 -1.56 -3.81 20.84
N ASP A 108 -1.03 -3.99 22.05
CA ASP A 108 0.43 -4.15 22.24
C ASP A 108 0.95 -5.46 21.62
N GLN A 109 0.18 -6.54 21.73
CA GLN A 109 0.48 -7.80 21.04
C GLN A 109 0.48 -7.62 19.52
N LEU A 110 -0.50 -6.89 18.97
CA LEU A 110 -0.57 -6.58 17.55
C LEU A 110 0.67 -5.82 17.09
N ILE A 111 1.10 -4.80 17.84
CA ILE A 111 2.33 -4.06 17.54
C ILE A 111 3.53 -5.01 17.52
N GLY A 112 3.64 -5.93 18.48
CA GLY A 112 4.67 -6.97 18.49
C GLY A 112 4.67 -7.86 17.24
N VAL A 113 3.49 -8.22 16.72
CA VAL A 113 3.33 -8.99 15.47
C VAL A 113 3.73 -8.18 14.24
N LEU A 114 3.38 -6.90 14.18
CA LEU A 114 3.71 -5.98 13.09
C LEU A 114 5.21 -5.65 13.03
N ARG A 115 5.93 -5.74 14.16
CA ARG A 115 7.38 -5.51 14.22
C ARG A 115 8.22 -6.62 13.61
N LYS A 116 7.69 -7.84 13.51
CA LYS A 116 8.45 -9.01 13.01
C LYS A 116 8.88 -8.84 11.57
N GLU A 117 8.01 -8.27 10.73
CA GLU A 117 8.22 -8.10 9.29
C GLU A 117 7.37 -6.94 8.77
N GLU A 118 7.84 -6.26 7.73
CA GLU A 118 7.09 -5.20 7.06
C GLU A 118 5.70 -5.70 6.63
N SER A 119 4.65 -5.03 7.13
CA SER A 119 3.27 -5.50 6.99
C SER A 119 2.32 -4.33 6.74
N VAL A 120 1.19 -4.66 6.11
CA VAL A 120 0.02 -3.77 6.05
C VAL A 120 -1.02 -4.27 7.04
N LEU A 121 -1.57 -3.35 7.82
CA LEU A 121 -2.65 -3.65 8.75
C LEU A 121 -4.00 -3.37 8.08
N LEU A 122 -4.84 -4.40 7.99
CA LEU A 122 -6.22 -4.27 7.56
C LEU A 122 -7.13 -4.34 8.80
N LEU A 123 -7.79 -3.24 9.11
CA LEU A 123 -8.81 -3.16 10.15
C LEU A 123 -10.18 -3.37 9.52
N SER A 124 -10.84 -4.47 9.86
CA SER A 124 -12.20 -4.80 9.41
C SER A 124 -13.15 -4.62 10.58
N TYR A 125 -14.28 -3.96 10.34
CA TYR A 125 -15.39 -3.92 11.29
C TYR A 125 -16.51 -4.81 10.77
N VAL A 126 -16.87 -5.84 11.52
CA VAL A 126 -17.83 -6.87 11.11
C VAL A 126 -19.02 -6.86 12.05
N ASP A 127 -20.02 -6.04 11.72
CA ASP A 127 -21.30 -6.01 12.44
C ASP A 127 -22.45 -5.72 11.47
N ALA A 128 -23.50 -6.55 11.52
CA ALA A 128 -24.69 -6.42 10.68
C ALA A 128 -25.68 -5.35 11.22
N SER A 129 -25.50 -4.93 12.46
CA SER A 129 -26.42 -4.05 13.20
C SER A 129 -25.84 -2.69 13.54
N ALA A 130 -24.54 -2.47 13.32
CA ALA A 130 -23.87 -1.25 13.69
C ALA A 130 -24.23 -0.07 12.77
N ASP A 131 -24.41 1.09 13.39
CA ASP A 131 -24.43 2.37 12.68
C ASP A 131 -23.10 2.56 11.94
N ALA A 132 -23.17 2.72 10.61
CA ALA A 132 -22.00 2.87 9.75
C ALA A 132 -21.14 4.09 10.15
N ASP A 133 -21.74 5.15 10.65
CA ASP A 133 -21.04 6.36 11.08
C ASP A 133 -20.26 6.09 12.39
N LEU A 134 -20.88 5.37 13.33
CA LEU A 134 -20.21 4.96 14.58
C LEU A 134 -19.08 3.97 14.30
N ALA A 135 -19.30 2.98 13.44
CA ALA A 135 -18.28 2.02 13.02
C ALA A 135 -17.08 2.73 12.35
N GLY A 136 -17.35 3.70 11.47
CA GLY A 136 -16.33 4.54 10.85
C GLY A 136 -15.55 5.38 11.87
N ALA A 137 -16.24 5.98 12.84
CA ALA A 137 -15.62 6.75 13.91
C ALA A 137 -14.73 5.89 14.83
N ARG A 138 -15.19 4.69 15.19
CA ARG A 138 -14.44 3.68 15.95
C ARG A 138 -13.16 3.25 15.22
N LEU A 139 -13.26 2.89 13.94
CA LEU A 139 -12.10 2.54 13.11
C LEU A 139 -11.11 3.69 13.00
N LYS A 140 -11.60 4.93 12.86
CA LYS A 140 -10.75 6.13 12.80
C LYS A 140 -9.99 6.35 14.11
N ALA A 141 -10.67 6.20 15.25
CA ALA A 141 -10.07 6.32 16.58
C ALA A 141 -9.00 5.24 16.80
N LEU A 142 -9.32 3.98 16.48
CA LEU A 142 -8.38 2.87 16.61
C LEU A 142 -7.16 3.02 15.69
N LYS A 143 -7.37 3.44 14.44
CA LYS A 143 -6.26 3.74 13.50
C LYS A 143 -5.33 4.82 14.06
N ALA A 144 -5.88 5.86 14.69
CA ALA A 144 -5.08 6.90 15.33
C ALA A 144 -4.31 6.37 16.54
N LEU A 145 -4.93 5.52 17.38
CA LEU A 145 -4.30 4.88 18.52
C LEU A 145 -3.11 3.99 18.09
N ILE A 146 -3.33 3.09 17.13
CA ILE A 146 -2.29 2.19 16.61
C ILE A 146 -1.17 3.00 15.95
N GLY A 147 -1.51 4.00 15.13
CA GLY A 147 -0.52 4.88 14.50
C GLY A 147 0.27 5.74 15.49
N LYS A 148 -0.29 6.07 16.65
CA LYS A 148 0.43 6.72 17.76
C LYS A 148 1.41 5.73 18.41
N ARG A 149 0.93 4.57 18.88
CA ARG A 149 1.79 3.55 19.52
C ARG A 149 2.92 3.08 18.61
N TRP A 150 2.64 2.89 17.31
CA TRP A 150 3.66 2.50 16.33
C TRP A 150 4.79 3.53 16.22
N ARG A 151 4.48 4.83 16.28
CA ARG A 151 5.49 5.90 16.24
C ARG A 151 6.30 5.98 17.54
N GLU A 152 5.64 5.83 18.69
CA GLU A 152 6.27 5.86 20.01
C GLU A 152 7.28 4.71 20.20
N GLU A 153 7.00 3.55 19.61
CA GLU A 153 7.84 2.35 19.66
C GLU A 153 9.10 2.39 18.77
N GLY A 154 9.34 3.48 18.02
CA GLY A 154 10.52 3.59 17.15
C GLY A 154 10.44 2.69 15.91
N ALA A 155 9.33 2.80 15.18
CA ALA A 155 9.04 2.02 13.98
C ALA A 155 10.16 1.98 12.94
N ARG A 156 10.43 0.78 12.40
CA ARG A 156 11.42 0.55 11.33
C ARG A 156 10.92 0.93 9.94
N TYR A 157 9.62 1.06 9.76
CA TYR A 157 8.95 1.38 8.50
C TYR A 157 7.63 2.13 8.75
N ALA A 158 7.12 2.81 7.73
CA ALA A 158 5.81 3.47 7.80
C ALA A 158 4.70 2.41 7.71
N LEU A 159 3.92 2.24 8.78
CA LEU A 159 2.82 1.28 8.81
C LEU A 159 1.64 1.81 7.99
N GLU A 160 1.30 1.10 6.91
CA GLU A 160 0.08 1.33 6.16
C GLU A 160 -1.11 0.67 6.88
N ILE A 161 -2.15 1.46 7.17
CA ILE A 161 -3.38 1.00 7.84
C ILE A 161 -4.56 1.25 6.93
N GLU A 162 -5.14 0.17 6.41
CA GLU A 162 -6.36 0.15 5.62
C GLU A 162 -7.55 -0.18 6.53
N THR A 163 -8.70 0.45 6.27
CA THR A 163 -9.92 0.30 7.07
C THR A 163 -11.07 -0.13 6.17
N ARG A 164 -11.86 -1.11 6.61
CA ARG A 164 -13.03 -1.62 5.90
C ARG A 164 -14.17 -1.84 6.88
N VAL A 165 -15.36 -1.34 6.54
CA VAL A 165 -16.60 -1.66 7.24
C VAL A 165 -17.32 -2.72 6.41
N GLU A 166 -17.58 -3.88 7.01
CA GLU A 166 -18.37 -4.95 6.42
C GLU A 166 -19.72 -4.99 7.12
N VAL A 167 -20.70 -4.32 6.50
CA VAL A 167 -22.10 -4.43 6.91
C VAL A 167 -22.58 -5.80 6.40
N GLY A 168 -22.92 -6.70 7.32
CA GLY A 168 -23.48 -8.01 6.97
C GLY A 168 -24.74 -7.83 6.10
N GLN A 169 -24.82 -8.60 5.01
CA GLN A 169 -26.07 -8.76 4.25
C GLN A 169 -27.07 -9.63 5.01
#